data_AF-A0A0M8RKY7-F1
#
_entry.id   AF-A0A0M8RKY7-F1
#
_cell.length_a   1.000
_cell.length_b   1.000
_cell.length_c   1.000
_cell.angle_alpha   90.00
_cell.angle_beta   90.00
_cell.angle_gamma   90.00
#
_symmetry.space_group_name_H-M   'P 1'
#
loop_
_entity.id
_entity.type
_entity.pdbx_description
1 polymer ?
#
loop_
_entity_poly.entity_id
_entity_poly.type
_entity_poly.pdbx_seq_one_letter_code
_entity_poly.pdbx_strand_id
1 'polypeptide(L)'
;MTSHQLPGILDLDTIERLAAVCRQAGSDLPAEELKALQVGKVGEEGGEAMHQLHGLKGLTICDCPEHSWTGVMNDLGGAVLAALIAMIYIDPDGWRTTLAEVLHRRTRRGREHATATA
;
A
#
# COMPACT_ATOMS: atom_id res chain seq x y z
N MET A 1 7.14 29.90 0.74
CA MET A 1 7.37 28.46 0.96
C MET A 1 6.53 27.70 -0.05
N THR A 2 7.13 27.29 -1.17
CA THR A 2 6.44 26.59 -2.25
C THR A 2 6.39 25.10 -1.93
N SER A 3 5.18 24.61 -1.66
CA SER A 3 4.88 23.18 -1.53
C SER A 3 5.27 22.47 -2.84
N HIS A 4 6.22 21.55 -2.76
CA HIS A 4 6.50 20.63 -3.86
C HIS A 4 5.37 19.59 -3.92
N GLN A 5 4.30 19.93 -4.64
CA GLN A 5 3.30 18.94 -5.05
C GLN A 5 3.95 17.97 -6.03
N LEU A 6 4.03 16.70 -5.64
CA LEU A 6 4.41 15.60 -6.53
C LEU A 6 3.36 15.52 -7.66
N PRO A 7 3.76 15.40 -8.94
CA PRO A 7 2.81 15.34 -10.05
C PRO A 7 1.96 14.06 -9.99
N GLY A 8 0.65 14.23 -9.83
CA GLY A 8 -0.47 13.47 -10.44
C GLY A 8 -0.50 11.93 -10.50
N ILE A 9 0.39 11.18 -9.84
CA ILE A 9 0.41 9.71 -9.93
C ILE A 9 -0.48 9.02 -8.89
N LEU A 10 -0.78 9.68 -7.78
CA LEU A 10 -1.71 9.21 -6.76
C LEU A 10 -2.47 10.41 -6.21
N ASP A 11 -3.78 10.50 -6.49
CA ASP A 11 -4.62 11.48 -5.83
C ASP A 11 -4.84 11.04 -4.39
N LEU A 12 -4.01 11.57 -3.48
CA LEU A 12 -4.08 11.26 -2.05
C LEU A 12 -5.45 11.62 -1.44
N ASP A 13 -6.15 12.60 -2.01
CA ASP A 13 -7.50 12.96 -1.56
C ASP A 13 -8.51 11.87 -1.99
N THR A 14 -8.29 11.19 -3.12
CA THR A 14 -9.07 9.99 -3.49
C THR A 14 -8.85 8.86 -2.50
N ILE A 15 -7.63 8.67 -1.99
CA ILE A 15 -7.35 7.65 -0.99
C ILE A 15 -8.06 7.96 0.34
N GLU A 16 -8.10 9.21 0.77
CA GLU A 16 -8.86 9.63 1.95
C GLU A 16 -10.36 9.41 1.78
N ARG A 17 -10.91 9.72 0.59
CA ARG A 17 -12.31 9.41 0.26
C ARG A 17 -12.59 7.91 0.31
N LEU A 18 -11.69 7.09 -0.22
CA LEU A 18 -11.81 5.63 -0.16
C LEU A 18 -11.74 5.11 1.29
N ALA A 19 -10.80 5.63 2.09
CA ALA A 19 -10.70 5.29 3.51
C ALA A 19 -11.98 5.67 4.28
N ALA A 20 -12.63 6.79 3.93
CA ALA A 20 -13.91 7.18 4.51
C ALA A 20 -15.04 6.20 4.16
N VAL A 21 -15.09 5.71 2.90
CA VAL A 21 -16.04 4.66 2.48
C VAL A 21 -15.82 3.38 3.29
N CYS A 22 -14.57 2.92 3.43
CA CYS A 22 -14.24 1.75 4.24
C CYS A 22 -14.64 1.94 5.72
N ARG A 23 -14.49 3.16 6.26
CA ARG A 23 -14.82 3.45 7.66
C ARG A 23 -16.31 3.42 7.90
N GLN A 24 -17.08 3.93 6.94
CA GLN A 24 -18.52 3.86 6.97
C GLN A 24 -19.03 2.41 6.90
N ALA A 25 -18.39 1.56 6.08
CA ALA A 25 -18.75 0.15 5.97
C ALA A 25 -18.48 -0.65 7.26
N GLY A 26 -17.51 -0.21 8.07
CA GLY A 26 -17.18 -0.81 9.35
C GLY A 26 -17.66 -0.02 10.57
N SER A 27 -18.68 0.84 10.42
CA SER A 27 -19.09 1.78 11.49
C SER A 27 -19.52 1.12 12.80
N ASP A 28 -19.88 -0.15 12.74
CA ASP A 28 -20.35 -0.92 13.90
C ASP A 28 -19.20 -1.53 14.72
N LEU A 29 -17.96 -1.39 14.24
CA LEU A 29 -16.76 -1.94 14.90
C LEU A 29 -16.03 -0.88 15.74
N PRO A 30 -15.41 -1.28 16.86
CA PRO A 30 -14.50 -0.41 17.61
C PRO A 30 -13.35 0.13 16.74
N ALA A 31 -12.93 1.37 17.01
CA ALA A 31 -11.88 2.03 16.22
C ALA A 31 -10.54 1.27 16.19
N GLU A 32 -10.15 0.64 17.30
CA GLU A 32 -8.92 -0.17 17.35
C GLU A 32 -9.02 -1.46 16.53
N GLU A 33 -10.20 -2.10 16.50
CA GLU A 33 -10.43 -3.26 15.64
C GLU A 33 -10.37 -2.87 14.16
N LEU A 34 -10.95 -1.72 13.80
CA LEU A 34 -10.85 -1.19 12.45
C LEU A 34 -9.40 -0.95 12.02
N LYS A 35 -8.55 -0.39 12.89
CA LYS A 35 -7.11 -0.24 12.61
C LYS A 35 -6.44 -1.60 12.37
N ALA A 36 -6.71 -2.57 13.24
CA ALA A 36 -6.14 -3.91 13.11
C ALA A 36 -6.56 -4.59 11.79
N LEU A 37 -7.83 -4.47 11.42
CA LEU A 37 -8.34 -4.99 10.15
C LEU A 37 -7.66 -4.34 8.93
N GLN A 38 -7.43 -3.03 8.95
CA GLN A 38 -6.72 -2.37 7.83
C GLN A 38 -5.28 -2.86 7.70
N VAL A 39 -4.56 -3.08 8.80
CA VAL A 39 -3.22 -3.69 8.76
C VAL A 39 -3.29 -5.13 8.26
N GLY A 40 -4.29 -5.91 8.69
CA GLY A 40 -4.54 -7.26 8.19
C GLY A 40 -4.73 -7.30 6.68
N LYS A 41 -5.49 -6.35 6.12
CA LYS A 41 -5.72 -6.23 4.67
C LYS A 41 -4.43 -6.00 3.88
N VAL A 42 -3.44 -5.29 4.44
CA VAL A 42 -2.11 -5.16 3.82
C VAL A 42 -1.44 -6.54 3.66
N GLY A 43 -1.54 -7.38 4.68
CA GLY A 43 -1.01 -8.74 4.66
C GLY A 43 -1.75 -9.64 3.66
N GLU A 44 -3.07 -9.52 3.59
CA GLU A 44 -3.92 -10.26 2.64
C GLU A 44 -3.52 -9.96 1.19
N GLU A 45 -3.51 -8.68 0.78
CA GLU A 45 -3.17 -8.27 -0.58
C GLU A 45 -1.71 -8.60 -0.95
N GLY A 46 -0.79 -8.43 0.01
CA GLY A 46 0.60 -8.86 -0.18
C GLY A 46 0.72 -10.39 -0.35
N GLY A 47 -0.11 -11.14 0.35
CA GLY A 47 -0.23 -12.60 0.22
C GLY A 47 -0.81 -13.02 -1.13
N GLU A 48 -1.79 -12.29 -1.66
CA GLU A 48 -2.37 -12.51 -3.00
C GLU A 48 -1.35 -12.25 -4.10
N ALA A 49 -0.58 -11.15 -4.02
CA ALA A 49 0.52 -10.89 -4.94
C ALA A 49 1.57 -12.02 -4.90
N MET A 50 1.89 -12.52 -3.70
CA MET A 50 2.78 -13.67 -3.53
C MET A 50 2.17 -14.96 -4.09
N HIS A 51 0.86 -15.16 -3.96
CA HIS A 51 0.15 -16.30 -4.56
C HIS A 51 0.30 -16.27 -6.08
N GLN A 52 0.04 -15.13 -6.73
CA GLN A 52 0.23 -14.97 -8.18
C GLN A 52 1.67 -15.25 -8.60
N LEU A 53 2.65 -14.75 -7.84
CA LEU A 53 4.06 -14.99 -8.10
C LEU A 53 4.43 -16.46 -7.95
N HIS A 54 3.98 -17.13 -6.89
CA HIS A 54 4.21 -18.57 -6.70
C HIS A 54 3.57 -19.39 -7.81
N GLY A 55 2.38 -18.99 -8.26
CA GLY A 55 1.72 -19.52 -9.44
C GLY A 55 2.57 -19.47 -10.70
N LEU A 56 3.10 -18.30 -11.04
CA LEU A 56 4.03 -18.11 -12.16
C LEU A 56 5.31 -18.96 -12.06
N LYS A 57 5.72 -19.29 -10.84
CA LYS A 57 6.93 -20.08 -10.57
C LYS A 57 6.66 -21.57 -10.44
N GLY A 58 5.41 -22.02 -10.57
CA GLY A 58 5.02 -23.42 -10.36
C GLY A 58 5.22 -23.90 -8.91
N LEU A 59 5.16 -22.98 -7.95
CA LEU A 59 5.36 -23.24 -6.52
C LEU A 59 4.04 -23.41 -5.75
N THR A 60 2.90 -23.15 -6.40
CA THR A 60 1.57 -23.37 -5.82
C THR A 60 1.02 -24.74 -6.20
N ILE A 61 0.20 -25.32 -5.33
CA ILE A 61 -0.57 -26.55 -5.57
C ILE A 61 -2.04 -26.25 -5.89
N CYS A 62 -2.43 -24.97 -5.88
CA CYS A 62 -3.80 -24.56 -6.11
C CYS A 62 -4.13 -24.63 -7.60
N ASP A 63 -5.29 -25.22 -7.91
CA ASP A 63 -5.81 -25.32 -9.28
C ASP A 63 -6.56 -24.00 -9.61
N CYS A 64 -5.79 -22.96 -9.89
CA CYS A 64 -6.24 -21.59 -10.11
C CYS A 64 -6.20 -21.22 -11.61
N PRO A 65 -6.89 -20.14 -12.05
CA PRO A 65 -6.72 -19.56 -13.38
C PRO A 65 -5.24 -19.23 -13.69
N GLU A 66 -4.92 -19.04 -14.97
CA GLU A 66 -3.56 -18.67 -15.41
C GLU A 66 -2.98 -17.50 -14.61
N HIS A 67 -1.90 -17.78 -13.89
CA HIS A 67 -1.12 -16.79 -13.17
C HIS A 67 -0.33 -15.92 -14.15
N SER A 68 -0.28 -14.61 -13.90
CA SER A 68 0.36 -13.65 -14.81
C SER A 68 1.08 -12.55 -14.04
N TRP A 69 2.06 -11.91 -14.68
CA TRP A 69 2.70 -10.71 -14.13
C TRP A 69 1.70 -9.55 -13.99
N THR A 70 0.68 -9.50 -14.84
CA THR A 70 -0.43 -8.54 -14.69
C THR A 70 -1.20 -8.79 -13.40
N GLY A 71 -1.46 -10.05 -13.05
CA GLY A 71 -2.07 -10.42 -11.75
C GLY A 71 -1.20 -10.00 -10.57
N VAL A 72 0.11 -10.30 -10.62
CA VAL A 72 1.06 -9.85 -9.58
C VAL A 72 1.02 -8.33 -9.41
N MET A 73 1.05 -7.58 -10.53
CA MET A 73 1.02 -6.11 -10.50
C MET A 73 -0.29 -5.57 -9.94
N ASN A 74 -1.42 -6.20 -10.27
CA ASN A 74 -2.74 -5.83 -9.75
C ASN A 74 -2.77 -5.94 -8.22
N ASP A 75 -2.35 -7.09 -7.68
CA ASP A 75 -2.44 -7.37 -6.25
C ASP A 75 -1.39 -6.57 -5.45
N LEU A 76 -0.22 -6.29 -6.05
CA LEU A 76 0.73 -5.31 -5.48
C LEU A 76 0.12 -3.91 -5.42
N GLY A 77 -0.66 -3.52 -6.43
CA GLY A 77 -1.44 -2.28 -6.42
C GLY A 77 -2.43 -2.25 -5.26
N GLY A 78 -3.16 -3.35 -5.05
CA GLY A 78 -4.05 -3.55 -3.90
C GLY A 78 -3.31 -3.39 -2.57
N ALA A 79 -2.14 -4.00 -2.42
CA ALA A 79 -1.32 -3.88 -1.21
C ALA A 79 -0.85 -2.45 -0.92
N VAL A 80 -0.49 -1.68 -1.96
CA VAL A 80 -0.13 -0.26 -1.82
C VAL A 80 -1.33 0.56 -1.35
N LEU A 81 -2.51 0.35 -1.96
CA LEU A 81 -3.74 1.04 -1.57
C LEU A 81 -4.12 0.70 -0.12
N ALA A 82 -4.10 -0.59 0.25
CA ALA A 82 -4.38 -1.05 1.60
C ALA A 82 -3.42 -0.42 2.63
N ALA A 83 -2.13 -0.32 2.31
CA ALA A 83 -1.15 0.30 3.19
C ALA A 83 -1.43 1.78 3.44
N LEU A 84 -1.80 2.53 2.39
CA LEU A 84 -2.14 3.94 2.52
C LEU A 84 -3.40 4.16 3.35
N ILE A 85 -4.44 3.35 3.13
CA ILE A 85 -5.67 3.37 3.95
C ILE A 85 -5.36 3.04 5.40
N ALA A 86 -4.54 2.02 5.66
CA ALA A 86 -4.11 1.66 7.01
C ALA A 86 -3.40 2.84 7.72
N MET A 87 -2.52 3.56 7.02
CA MET A 87 -1.87 4.75 7.58
C MET A 87 -2.89 5.84 7.98
N ILE A 88 -3.92 6.08 7.16
CA ILE A 88 -5.01 7.04 7.46
C ILE A 88 -5.81 6.60 8.70
N TYR A 89 -6.01 5.30 8.90
CA TYR A 89 -6.71 4.79 10.09
C TYR A 89 -5.89 4.92 11.37
N ILE A 90 -4.57 4.73 11.26
CA ILE A 90 -3.65 4.80 12.40
C ILE A 90 -3.45 6.25 12.84
N ASP A 91 -3.21 7.15 11.90
CA ASP A 91 -2.91 8.57 12.16
C ASP A 91 -3.53 9.46 11.05
N PRO A 92 -4.81 9.83 11.16
CA PRO A 92 -5.52 10.57 10.12
C PRO A 92 -4.95 11.96 9.85
N ASP A 93 -4.27 12.56 10.83
CA ASP A 93 -3.72 13.92 10.71
C ASP A 93 -2.26 13.91 10.23
N GLY A 94 -1.48 12.90 10.61
CA GLY A 94 -0.04 12.81 10.35
C GLY A 94 0.39 11.83 9.25
N TRP A 95 -0.52 11.04 8.67
CA TRP A 95 -0.15 10.01 7.68
C TRP A 95 0.62 10.57 6.47
N ARG A 96 0.23 11.75 5.96
CA ARG A 96 0.89 12.40 4.81
C ARG A 96 2.33 12.78 5.13
N THR A 97 2.56 13.35 6.33
CA THR A 97 3.89 13.69 6.83
C THR A 97 4.74 12.43 6.96
N THR A 98 4.21 11.39 7.60
CA THR A 98 4.90 10.11 7.76
C THR A 98 5.28 9.50 6.41
N LEU A 99 4.37 9.50 5.43
CA LEU A 99 4.63 9.00 4.08
C LEU A 99 5.74 9.82 3.39
N ALA A 100 5.65 11.15 3.42
CA ALA A 100 6.63 12.05 2.81
C ALA A 100 8.03 11.84 3.40
N GLU A 101 8.13 11.67 4.72
CA GLU A 101 9.40 11.39 5.38
C GLU A 101 9.98 10.03 4.99
N VAL A 102 9.15 8.98 4.92
CA VAL A 102 9.58 7.64 4.48
C VAL A 102 10.13 7.72 3.05
N LEU A 103 9.41 8.39 2.15
CA LEU A 103 9.85 8.61 0.78
C LEU A 103 11.19 9.35 0.76
N HIS A 104 11.30 10.48 1.46
CA HIS A 104 12.54 11.26 1.54
C HIS A 104 13.72 10.42 2.03
N ARG A 105 13.57 9.66 3.12
CA ARG A 105 14.60 8.77 3.66
C ARG A 105 15.04 7.72 2.64
N ARG A 106 14.10 7.10 1.92
CA ARG A 106 14.40 6.07 0.92
C ARG A 106 15.09 6.65 -0.31
N THR A 107 14.63 7.79 -0.83
CA THR A 107 15.28 8.44 -1.98
C THR A 107 16.69 8.91 -1.64
N ARG A 108 16.91 9.46 -0.44
CA ARG A 108 18.26 9.83 0.03
C ARG A 108 19.21 8.64 0.03
N ARG A 109 18.80 7.52 0.66
CA ARG A 109 19.59 6.28 0.69
C ARG A 109 19.90 5.76 -0.71
N GLY A 110 18.94 5.82 -1.63
CA GLY A 110 19.14 5.41 -3.02
C GLY A 110 20.22 6.23 -3.73
N ARG A 111 20.24 7.55 -3.53
CA ARG A 111 21.28 8.43 -4.10
C ARG A 111 22.66 8.15 -3.51
N GLU A 112 22.75 7.98 -2.19
CA GLU A 112 24.01 7.67 -1.50
C GLU A 112 24.62 6.34 -1.99
N HIS A 113 23.78 5.33 -2.21
CA HIS A 113 24.24 4.05 -2.75
C HIS A 113 24.77 4.21 -4.18
N ALA A 114 24.08 4.94 -5.04
CA ALA A 114 24.52 5.18 -6.42
C ALA A 114 25.85 5.95 -6.51
N THR A 115 26.11 6.87 -5.58
CA THR A 115 27.41 7.58 -5.51
C THR A 115 28.54 6.73 -4.95
N ALA A 116 28.25 5.69 -4.16
CA ALA A 116 29.24 4.79 -3.59
C ALA A 116 29.63 3.65 -4.54
N THR A 117 28.81 3.37 -5.55
CA THR A 117 29.04 2.32 -6.56
C THR A 117 29.43 2.87 -7.93
N ALA A 118 29.52 4.20 -8.08
CA ALA A 118 30.05 4.90 -9.24
C ALA A 118 31.55 5.18 -9.09
#